data_AF-A0A9P7GF60-F1
#
_entry.id   AF-A0A9P7GF60-F1
#
_cell.length_a   1.000
_cell.length_b   1.000
_cell.length_c   1.000
_cell.angle_alpha   90.00
_cell.angle_beta   90.00
_cell.angle_gamma   90.00
#
_symmetry.space_group_name_H-M   'P 1'
#
loop_
_entity.id
_entity.type
_entity.pdbx_description
1 polymer ?
#
loop_
_entity_poly.entity_id
_entity_poly.type
_entity_poly.pdbx_seq_one_letter_code
_entity_poly.pdbx_strand_id
1 'polypeptide(L)'
;MFYSEFWHSKRMEDSPSYPSFGDQGQEYGKILYNEVSGTHHKVITMSTTLPQGIFVGYRGFEVRNLVPLFPFGFGLSYTKFEYSGIEASAISPEGKFTVSFDVKNIGDVEGREVAQIYVTDLVSSLPRPAKELKGFVKVNLNPGEIKRVEHTLDRDALSFYDDRGAHWIAEAGKFSVLVGASSVDIRLTKEVELAQEIAWTGL
;
A
#
# COMPACT_ATOMS: atom_id res chain seq x y z
N MET A 1 36.39 15.96 -34.70
CA MET A 1 36.21 14.60 -34.13
C MET A 1 37.08 14.56 -32.88
N PHE A 2 36.61 14.49 -31.63
CA PHE A 2 35.38 13.99 -31.04
C PHE A 2 34.95 14.89 -29.85
N TYR A 3 33.63 14.97 -29.61
CA TYR A 3 33.03 15.48 -28.37
C TYR A 3 33.32 14.49 -27.22
N SER A 4 33.64 14.97 -26.01
CA SER A 4 33.46 14.19 -24.78
C SER A 4 32.72 15.03 -23.74
N GLU A 5 31.53 14.56 -23.39
CA GLU A 5 30.60 15.18 -22.45
C GLU A 5 31.11 15.03 -21.01
N PHE A 6 31.02 16.13 -20.25
CA PHE A 6 31.24 16.16 -18.81
C PHE A 6 30.09 15.44 -18.08
N TRP A 7 30.27 14.18 -17.73
CA TRP A 7 29.43 13.52 -16.73
C TRP A 7 29.87 13.96 -15.34
N HIS A 8 29.17 14.95 -14.75
CA HIS A 8 29.25 15.17 -13.31
C HIS A 8 28.59 13.99 -12.60
N SER A 9 29.29 13.36 -11.66
CA SER A 9 28.67 12.34 -10.80
C SER A 9 27.57 13.04 -9.99
N LYS A 10 26.30 12.76 -10.31
CA LYS A 10 25.19 13.19 -9.47
C LYS A 10 25.37 12.54 -8.11
N ARG A 11 25.50 13.36 -7.08
CA ARG A 11 25.63 12.86 -5.72
C ARG A 11 24.21 12.50 -5.24
N MET A 12 24.11 11.58 -4.28
CA MET A 12 22.82 11.09 -3.78
C MET A 12 21.99 12.23 -3.13
N GLU A 13 22.68 13.26 -2.65
CA GLU A 13 22.20 14.54 -2.13
C GLU A 13 21.44 15.37 -3.17
N ASP A 14 21.76 15.19 -4.46
CA ASP A 14 21.15 15.93 -5.56
C ASP A 14 19.81 15.31 -5.99
N SER A 15 19.39 14.21 -5.34
CA SER A 15 18.09 13.56 -5.56
C SER A 15 16.97 14.30 -4.79
N PRO A 16 15.82 14.62 -5.43
CA PRO A 16 14.67 15.24 -4.76
C PRO A 16 14.12 14.45 -3.56
N SER A 17 14.46 13.16 -3.48
CA SER A 17 14.10 12.25 -2.40
C SER A 17 15.11 12.20 -1.25
N TYR A 18 16.24 12.91 -1.32
CA TYR A 18 17.29 12.93 -0.29
C TYR A 18 16.76 13.27 1.13
N PRO A 19 15.83 14.23 1.32
CA PRO A 19 15.28 14.52 2.65
C PRO A 19 14.43 13.38 3.26
N SER A 20 14.06 12.37 2.45
CA SER A 20 13.34 11.17 2.90
C SER A 20 14.28 10.13 3.53
N PHE A 21 15.59 10.28 3.37
CA PHE A 21 16.62 9.48 4.03
C PHE A 21 16.95 10.13 5.38
N GLY A 22 15.98 10.11 6.28
CA GLY A 22 16.09 10.69 7.62
C GLY A 22 17.12 9.98 8.50
N ASP A 23 17.78 10.81 9.29
CA ASP A 23 18.55 10.69 10.54
C ASP A 23 19.19 9.35 10.98
N GLN A 24 20.42 9.48 11.47
CA GLN A 24 21.33 8.43 11.92
C GLN A 24 20.83 7.79 13.21
N GLY A 25 19.99 6.74 13.15
CA GLY A 25 19.60 6.09 14.41
C GLY A 25 18.81 4.79 14.40
N GLN A 26 18.24 4.32 13.29
CA GLN A 26 17.42 3.09 13.32
C GLN A 26 17.85 2.09 12.26
N GLU A 27 18.34 0.93 12.71
CA GLU A 27 18.91 -0.12 11.87
C GLU A 27 17.90 -1.23 11.57
N TYR A 28 17.24 -1.19 10.39
CA TYR A 28 16.53 -2.34 9.81
C TYR A 28 16.71 -2.43 8.28
N GLY A 29 16.86 -3.67 7.79
CA GLY A 29 16.84 -4.05 6.37
C GLY A 29 18.14 -3.80 5.61
N LYS A 30 18.98 -4.84 5.45
CA LYS A 30 20.17 -4.80 4.57
C LYS A 30 19.80 -5.29 3.17
N ILE A 31 19.87 -4.41 2.17
CA ILE A 31 19.83 -4.81 0.74
C ILE A 31 21.26 -4.79 0.21
N LEU A 32 21.70 -5.90 -0.39
CA LEU A 32 23.03 -6.05 -0.98
C LEU A 32 22.99 -5.67 -2.46
N TYR A 33 23.74 -4.65 -2.85
CA TYR A 33 24.05 -4.38 -4.26
C TYR A 33 25.45 -4.92 -4.57
N ASN A 34 25.56 -5.78 -5.59
CA ASN A 34 26.85 -6.16 -6.15
C ASN A 34 27.18 -5.19 -7.28
N GLU A 35 28.12 -4.28 -7.05
CA GLU A 35 28.86 -3.64 -8.15
C GLU A 35 30.16 -4.40 -8.37
N VAL A 36 30.38 -4.86 -9.60
CA VAL A 36 31.65 -5.47 -10.02
C VAL A 36 32.50 -4.36 -10.65
N SER A 37 33.58 -3.98 -9.97
CA SER A 37 34.65 -3.17 -10.55
C SER A 37 35.97 -3.94 -10.44
N GLY A 38 36.58 -4.22 -11.60
CA GLY A 38 38.00 -4.56 -11.85
C GLY A 38 38.76 -5.48 -10.88
N THR A 39 39.19 -6.65 -11.40
CA THR A 39 40.34 -7.55 -11.06
C THR A 39 40.89 -7.75 -9.62
N HIS A 40 40.30 -7.18 -8.58
CA HIS A 40 40.61 -7.48 -7.19
C HIS A 40 39.32 -7.60 -6.39
N HIS A 41 39.03 -8.81 -5.89
CA HIS A 41 37.86 -9.09 -5.06
C HIS A 41 37.98 -8.39 -3.70
N LYS A 42 37.58 -7.12 -3.64
CA LYS A 42 37.26 -6.43 -2.38
C LYS A 42 35.74 -6.29 -2.32
N VAL A 43 35.09 -7.21 -1.62
CA VAL A 43 33.67 -7.10 -1.30
C VAL A 43 33.54 -5.95 -0.30
N ILE A 44 33.23 -4.76 -0.82
CA ILE A 44 32.85 -3.63 0.03
C ILE A 44 31.37 -3.82 0.34
N THR A 45 31.08 -4.37 1.51
CA THR A 45 29.71 -4.45 2.04
C THR A 45 29.27 -3.05 2.49
N MET A 46 28.66 -2.28 1.60
CA MET A 46 27.87 -1.12 2.03
C MET A 46 26.46 -1.62 2.36
N SER A 47 26.14 -1.69 3.66
CA SER A 47 24.76 -1.89 4.10
C SER A 47 24.05 -0.55 4.10
N THR A 48 23.21 -0.31 3.10
CA THR A 48 22.21 0.74 3.19
C THR A 48 21.10 0.21 4.08
N THR A 49 21.12 0.62 5.33
CA THR A 49 19.96 0.52 6.22
C THR A 49 18.86 1.40 5.64
N LEU A 50 17.67 0.84 5.41
CA LEU A 50 16.48 1.64 5.11
C LEU A 50 15.79 1.97 6.45
N PRO A 51 16.01 3.16 7.04
CA PRO A 51 15.48 3.47 8.37
C PRO A 51 13.94 3.48 8.39
N GLN A 52 13.33 3.49 7.20
CA GLN A 52 11.89 3.50 6.97
C GLN A 52 11.23 2.12 7.15
N GLY A 53 11.96 1.01 7.10
CA GLY A 53 11.36 -0.34 7.15
C GLY A 53 10.19 -0.49 6.15
N ILE A 54 9.01 -0.88 6.64
CA ILE A 54 7.76 -0.98 5.85
C ILE A 54 7.05 0.37 5.63
N PHE A 55 7.49 1.45 6.28
CA PHE A 55 6.86 2.77 6.30
C PHE A 55 7.29 3.66 5.13
N VAL A 56 7.27 3.11 3.91
CA VAL A 56 7.57 3.87 2.68
C VAL A 56 6.30 4.52 2.13
N GLY A 57 6.37 5.80 1.75
CA GLY A 57 5.28 6.53 1.09
C GLY A 57 4.14 6.90 2.04
N TYR A 58 2.88 6.70 1.63
CA TYR A 58 1.71 7.07 2.45
C TYR A 58 1.72 6.41 3.83
N ARG A 59 2.25 5.19 3.94
CA ARG A 59 2.41 4.47 5.20
C ARG A 59 3.26 5.27 6.21
N GLY A 60 4.31 5.93 5.75
CA GLY A 60 5.16 6.79 6.58
C GLY A 60 4.51 8.14 6.92
N PHE A 61 3.76 8.74 5.97
CA PHE A 61 3.06 10.00 6.21
C PHE A 61 1.94 9.87 7.24
N GLU A 62 1.17 8.78 7.19
CA GLU A 62 0.07 8.53 8.13
C GLU A 62 0.58 8.26 9.54
N VAL A 63 1.63 7.46 9.71
CA VAL A 63 2.24 7.20 11.03
C VAL A 63 2.84 8.46 11.64
N ARG A 64 3.33 9.38 10.81
CA ARG A 64 3.92 10.66 11.25
C ARG A 64 2.89 11.79 11.35
N ASN A 65 1.60 11.53 11.12
CA ASN A 65 0.53 12.55 11.05
C ASN A 65 0.87 13.74 10.12
N LEU A 66 1.60 13.47 9.03
CA LEU A 66 1.95 14.46 8.03
C LEU A 66 0.87 14.47 6.97
N VAL A 67 0.20 15.60 6.77
CA VAL A 67 -0.84 15.77 5.73
C VAL A 67 -0.15 16.16 4.43
N PRO A 68 -0.01 15.26 3.43
CA PRO A 68 0.56 15.63 2.15
C PRO A 68 -0.40 16.53 1.37
N LEU A 69 0.14 17.44 0.54
CA LEU A 69 -0.67 18.27 -0.37
C LEU A 69 -1.44 17.43 -1.40
N PHE A 70 -0.89 16.27 -1.78
CA PHE A 70 -1.53 15.29 -2.66
C PHE A 70 -1.33 13.88 -2.08
N PRO A 71 -2.35 13.28 -1.45
CA PRO A 71 -2.26 11.95 -0.86
C PRO A 71 -2.23 10.87 -1.94
N PHE A 72 -1.78 9.67 -1.55
CA PHE A 72 -1.75 8.54 -2.47
C PHE A 72 -3.16 8.17 -2.94
N GLY A 73 -3.31 7.95 -4.25
CA GLY A 73 -4.60 7.69 -4.88
C GLY A 73 -5.47 8.93 -5.08
N PHE A 74 -4.99 10.15 -4.77
CA PHE A 74 -5.74 11.38 -5.03
C PHE A 74 -5.76 11.72 -6.53
N GLY A 75 -6.97 11.87 -7.08
CA GLY A 75 -7.19 12.33 -8.43
C GLY A 75 -8.41 13.24 -8.46
N LEU A 76 -8.27 14.43 -9.03
CA LEU A 76 -9.41 15.31 -9.27
C LEU A 76 -10.22 14.76 -10.44
N SER A 77 -11.54 14.72 -10.26
CA SER A 77 -12.50 14.43 -11.32
C SER A 77 -13.35 15.67 -11.58
N TYR A 78 -13.79 15.85 -12.83
CA TYR A 78 -14.76 16.88 -13.19
C TYR A 78 -16.19 16.56 -12.71
N THR A 79 -16.40 15.35 -12.18
CA THR A 79 -17.65 14.93 -11.52
C THR A 79 -17.39 14.45 -10.10
N LYS A 80 -18.45 14.32 -9.30
CA LYS A 80 -18.42 13.81 -7.93
C LYS A 80 -19.02 12.41 -7.90
N PHE A 81 -18.45 11.56 -7.04
CA PHE A 81 -18.94 10.21 -6.83
C PHE A 81 -19.35 10.00 -5.38
N GLU A 82 -20.36 9.15 -5.16
CA GLU A 82 -20.84 8.72 -3.85
C GLU A 82 -20.67 7.21 -3.71
N TYR A 83 -20.36 6.76 -2.50
CA TYR A 83 -20.09 5.37 -2.16
C TYR A 83 -21.11 4.92 -1.12
N SER A 84 -21.72 3.75 -1.28
CA SER A 84 -22.71 3.23 -0.34
C SER A 84 -22.78 1.71 -0.32
N GLY A 85 -23.55 1.15 0.62
CA GLY A 85 -23.92 -0.27 0.60
C GLY A 85 -22.76 -1.26 0.72
N ILE A 86 -21.76 -0.97 1.58
CA ILE A 86 -20.65 -1.90 1.79
C ILE A 86 -21.12 -3.20 2.43
N GLU A 87 -20.77 -4.31 1.78
CA GLU A 87 -20.97 -5.67 2.25
C GLU A 87 -19.65 -6.42 2.12
N ALA A 88 -19.47 -7.42 2.99
CA ALA A 88 -18.34 -8.33 2.91
C ALA A 88 -18.83 -9.73 3.27
N SER A 89 -18.39 -10.72 2.50
CA SER A 89 -18.64 -12.13 2.83
C SER A 89 -17.84 -12.54 4.07
N ALA A 90 -18.23 -13.64 4.70
CA ALA A 90 -17.37 -14.28 5.69
C ALA A 90 -16.04 -14.67 5.04
N ILE A 91 -14.96 -14.62 5.84
CA ILE A 91 -13.63 -15.05 5.40
C ILE A 91 -13.59 -16.58 5.41
N SER A 92 -13.19 -17.18 4.28
CA SER A 92 -13.02 -18.62 4.16
C SER A 92 -11.85 -19.11 5.02
N PRO A 93 -11.77 -20.41 5.36
CA PRO A 93 -10.61 -20.97 6.05
C PRO A 93 -9.27 -20.73 5.33
N GLU A 94 -9.31 -20.53 4.01
CA GLU A 94 -8.16 -20.21 3.17
C GLU A 94 -7.88 -18.70 3.06
N GLY A 95 -8.62 -17.86 3.79
CA GLY A 95 -8.43 -16.41 3.85
C GLY A 95 -9.11 -15.64 2.73
N LYS A 96 -10.01 -16.25 1.95
CA LYS A 96 -10.70 -15.58 0.83
C LYS A 96 -12.02 -14.97 1.26
N PHE A 97 -12.30 -13.75 0.79
CA PHE A 97 -13.58 -13.08 0.98
C PHE A 97 -13.84 -12.05 -0.12
N THR A 98 -15.11 -11.75 -0.37
CA THR A 98 -15.52 -10.75 -1.35
C THR A 98 -16.10 -9.54 -0.64
N VAL A 99 -15.63 -8.37 -1.04
CA VAL A 99 -16.15 -7.06 -0.63
C VAL A 99 -16.96 -6.50 -1.79
N SER A 100 -18.13 -5.96 -1.49
CA SER A 100 -18.98 -5.32 -2.50
C SER A 100 -19.56 -4.00 -1.99
N PHE A 101 -19.67 -3.03 -2.88
CA PHE A 101 -20.17 -1.69 -2.56
C PHE A 101 -20.67 -1.00 -3.83
N ASP A 102 -21.49 0.03 -3.67
CA ASP A 102 -22.06 0.80 -4.78
C ASP A 102 -21.26 2.09 -4.99
N VAL A 103 -20.98 2.41 -6.24
CA VAL A 103 -20.40 3.68 -6.66
C VAL A 103 -21.39 4.38 -7.59
N LYS A 104 -21.77 5.61 -7.23
CA LYS A 104 -22.70 6.44 -8.00
C LYS A 104 -22.01 7.70 -8.51
N ASN A 105 -22.22 8.05 -9.77
CA ASN A 105 -21.88 9.39 -10.26
C ASN A 105 -23.02 10.36 -9.92
N ILE A 106 -22.74 11.36 -9.08
CA ILE A 106 -23.72 12.34 -8.60
C ILE A 106 -23.52 13.73 -9.22
N GLY A 107 -22.60 13.88 -10.18
CA GLY A 107 -22.44 15.12 -10.95
C GLY A 107 -23.05 15.05 -12.34
N ASP A 108 -22.88 16.14 -13.10
CA ASP A 108 -23.58 16.38 -14.37
C ASP A 108 -22.83 15.88 -15.61
N VAL A 109 -21.60 15.37 -15.44
CA VAL A 109 -20.76 14.87 -16.54
C VAL A 109 -20.35 13.42 -16.32
N GLU A 110 -20.14 12.69 -17.42
CA GLU A 110 -19.55 11.35 -17.37
C GLU A 110 -18.17 11.41 -16.71
N GLY A 111 -17.84 10.40 -15.91
CA GLY A 111 -16.54 10.32 -15.27
C GLY A 111 -16.09 8.90 -14.97
N ARG A 112 -14.80 8.80 -14.63
CA ARG A 112 -14.18 7.56 -14.17
C ARG A 112 -13.77 7.72 -12.72
N GLU A 113 -14.08 6.72 -11.91
CA GLU A 113 -13.73 6.67 -10.49
C GLU A 113 -12.84 5.47 -10.22
N VAL A 114 -11.88 5.61 -9.31
CA VAL A 114 -10.97 4.54 -8.87
C VAL A 114 -11.23 4.28 -7.40
N ALA A 115 -12.12 3.33 -7.13
CA ALA A 115 -12.38 2.88 -5.78
C ALA A 115 -11.19 2.09 -5.23
N GLN A 116 -10.65 2.52 -4.10
CA GLN A 116 -9.50 1.91 -3.44
C GLN A 116 -9.97 1.15 -2.20
N ILE A 117 -9.48 -0.08 -2.04
CA ILE A 117 -9.83 -0.99 -0.96
C ILE A 117 -8.59 -1.18 -0.08
N TYR A 118 -8.71 -0.79 1.17
CA TYR A 118 -7.67 -0.91 2.17
C TYR A 118 -8.09 -1.92 3.25
N VAL A 119 -7.10 -2.56 3.87
CA VAL A 119 -7.30 -3.44 5.03
C VAL A 119 -6.49 -2.90 6.20
N THR A 120 -7.11 -2.88 7.37
CA THR A 120 -6.49 -2.58 8.66
C THR A 120 -6.67 -3.78 9.57
N ASP A 121 -5.59 -4.21 10.21
CA ASP A 121 -5.61 -5.24 11.22
C ASP A 121 -5.76 -4.59 12.60
N LEU A 122 -6.80 -4.97 13.35
CA LEU A 122 -7.12 -4.39 14.65
C LEU A 122 -6.45 -5.11 15.82
N VAL A 123 -5.88 -6.31 15.61
CA VAL A 123 -5.43 -7.20 16.69
C VAL A 123 -3.95 -7.61 16.54
N SER A 124 -3.26 -7.14 15.50
CA SER A 124 -1.90 -7.59 15.16
C SER A 124 -0.89 -7.59 16.31
N SER A 125 -0.10 -8.66 16.38
CA SER A 125 1.03 -8.80 17.32
C SER A 125 2.26 -7.97 16.95
N LEU A 126 2.40 -7.55 15.69
CA LEU A 126 3.49 -6.73 15.19
C LEU A 126 3.03 -5.30 14.84
N PRO A 127 3.92 -4.29 14.88
CA PRO A 127 3.59 -2.95 14.44
C PRO A 127 3.23 -2.93 12.94
N ARG A 128 1.96 -2.69 12.60
CA ARG A 128 1.47 -2.59 11.23
C ARG A 128 1.21 -1.14 10.80
N PRO A 129 1.29 -0.82 9.49
CA PRO A 129 0.78 0.44 8.97
C PRO A 129 -0.71 0.58 9.30
N ALA A 130 -1.16 1.82 9.53
CA ALA A 130 -2.55 2.10 9.93
C ALA A 130 -3.59 1.55 8.94
N LYS A 131 -3.24 1.40 7.67
CA LYS A 131 -4.00 0.69 6.63
C LYS A 131 -3.13 0.38 5.43
N GLU A 132 -3.47 -0.66 4.68
CA GLU A 132 -2.73 -1.09 3.50
C GLU A 132 -3.66 -1.23 2.28
N LEU A 133 -3.27 -0.68 1.14
CA LEU A 133 -4.03 -0.89 -0.11
C LEU A 133 -3.91 -2.36 -0.53
N LYS A 134 -5.04 -3.05 -0.62
CA LYS A 134 -5.10 -4.47 -1.03
C LYS A 134 -5.89 -4.68 -2.32
N GLY A 135 -6.61 -3.67 -2.81
CA GLY A 135 -7.31 -3.74 -4.09
C GLY A 135 -7.68 -2.35 -4.62
N PHE A 136 -7.94 -2.26 -5.92
CA PHE A 136 -8.56 -1.09 -6.53
C PHE A 136 -9.40 -1.49 -7.73
N VAL A 137 -10.50 -0.79 -7.97
CA VAL A 137 -11.39 -1.02 -9.10
C VAL A 137 -11.70 0.30 -9.78
N LYS A 138 -11.52 0.33 -11.11
CA LYS A 138 -11.85 1.49 -11.93
C LYS A 138 -13.22 1.30 -12.57
N VAL A 139 -14.12 2.24 -12.33
CA VAL A 139 -15.47 2.25 -12.91
C VAL A 139 -15.67 3.48 -13.78
N ASN A 140 -16.45 3.33 -14.85
CA ASN A 140 -16.87 4.42 -15.73
C ASN A 140 -18.37 4.59 -15.57
N LEU A 141 -18.85 5.81 -15.28
CA LEU A 141 -20.24 6.07 -14.92
C LEU A 141 -20.75 7.35 -15.61
N ASN A 142 -21.90 7.24 -16.25
CA ASN A 142 -22.68 8.38 -16.73
C ASN A 142 -23.29 9.15 -15.53
N PRO A 143 -23.70 10.42 -15.72
CA PRO A 143 -24.44 11.16 -14.70
C PRO A 143 -25.62 10.37 -14.13
N GLY A 144 -25.70 10.23 -12.81
CA GLY A 144 -26.74 9.49 -12.11
C GLY A 144 -26.62 7.96 -12.12
N GLU A 145 -25.68 7.39 -12.89
CA GLU A 145 -25.47 5.94 -12.97
C GLU A 145 -24.86 5.39 -11.66
N ILE A 146 -25.30 4.20 -11.27
CA ILE A 146 -24.80 3.43 -10.12
C ILE A 146 -24.23 2.11 -10.63
N LYS A 147 -23.05 1.73 -10.15
CA LYS A 147 -22.49 0.38 -10.35
C LYS A 147 -22.16 -0.27 -9.02
N ARG A 148 -22.58 -1.54 -8.89
CA ARG A 148 -22.10 -2.45 -7.86
C ARG A 148 -20.69 -2.88 -8.23
N VAL A 149 -19.73 -2.62 -7.36
CA VAL A 149 -18.36 -3.11 -7.44
C VAL A 149 -18.26 -4.34 -6.56
N GLU A 150 -17.60 -5.38 -7.07
CA GLU A 150 -17.26 -6.58 -6.30
C GLU A 150 -15.76 -6.85 -6.47
N HIS A 151 -15.08 -7.13 -5.36
CA HIS A 151 -13.66 -7.42 -5.35
C HIS A 151 -13.36 -8.51 -4.33
N THR A 152 -12.71 -9.58 -4.80
CA THR A 152 -12.28 -10.68 -3.93
C THR A 152 -10.87 -10.41 -3.44
N LEU A 153 -10.71 -10.43 -2.12
CA LEU A 153 -9.46 -10.40 -1.40
C LEU A 153 -9.12 -11.82 -0.94
N ASP A 154 -7.84 -12.13 -0.83
CA ASP A 154 -7.33 -13.41 -0.37
C ASP A 154 -6.47 -13.26 0.89
N ARG A 155 -5.84 -14.37 1.30
CA ARG A 155 -4.97 -14.42 2.47
C ARG A 155 -3.85 -13.36 2.43
N ASP A 156 -3.38 -12.96 1.25
CA ASP A 156 -2.31 -11.95 1.11
C ASP A 156 -2.81 -10.55 1.52
N ALA A 157 -4.12 -10.32 1.44
CA ALA A 157 -4.74 -9.09 1.93
C ALA A 157 -4.74 -8.99 3.45
N LEU A 158 -4.70 -10.11 4.16
CA LEU A 158 -4.76 -10.18 5.62
C LEU A 158 -3.37 -10.32 6.25
N SER A 159 -2.43 -10.97 5.54
CA SER A 159 -1.14 -11.35 6.09
C SER A 159 -0.09 -10.25 6.17
N PHE A 160 0.90 -10.54 7.02
CA PHE A 160 2.20 -9.91 7.06
C PHE A 160 3.30 -10.99 7.03
N TYR A 161 4.54 -10.58 6.79
CA TYR A 161 5.68 -11.49 6.79
C TYR A 161 6.34 -11.50 8.18
N ASP A 162 6.40 -12.67 8.82
CA ASP A 162 7.15 -12.89 10.06
C ASP A 162 8.62 -13.19 9.72
N ASP A 163 9.50 -12.25 10.08
CA ASP A 163 10.93 -12.33 9.84
C ASP A 163 11.63 -13.40 10.69
N ARG A 164 11.08 -13.72 11.86
CA ARG A 164 11.64 -14.73 12.78
C ARG A 164 11.33 -16.13 12.30
N GLY A 165 10.09 -16.35 11.87
CA GLY A 165 9.63 -17.63 11.37
C GLY A 165 9.84 -17.84 9.88
N ALA A 166 10.30 -16.82 9.14
CA ALA A 166 10.52 -16.84 7.69
C ALA A 166 9.29 -17.30 6.87
N HIS A 167 8.09 -16.92 7.30
CA HIS A 167 6.82 -17.30 6.69
C HIS A 167 5.83 -16.14 6.66
N TRP A 168 4.82 -16.25 5.81
CA TRP A 168 3.66 -15.36 5.82
C TRP A 168 2.66 -15.84 6.85
N ILE A 169 2.11 -14.91 7.61
CA ILE A 169 1.12 -15.20 8.65
C ILE A 169 -0.04 -14.20 8.57
N ALA A 170 -1.26 -14.72 8.64
CA ALA A 170 -2.48 -13.96 8.88
C ALA A 170 -3.06 -14.43 10.21
N GLU A 171 -2.97 -13.58 11.23
CA GLU A 171 -3.42 -13.88 12.58
C GLU A 171 -4.95 -13.91 12.66
N ALA A 172 -5.49 -14.84 13.45
CA ALA A 172 -6.92 -14.85 13.75
C ALA A 172 -7.33 -13.55 14.46
N GLY A 173 -8.43 -12.93 14.03
CA GLY A 173 -8.86 -11.66 14.59
C GLY A 173 -9.73 -10.83 13.67
N LYS A 174 -9.99 -9.60 14.10
CA LYS A 174 -10.82 -8.64 13.38
C LYS A 174 -9.98 -7.76 12.47
N PHE A 175 -10.49 -7.58 11.26
CA PHE A 175 -9.94 -6.68 10.26
C PHE A 175 -10.99 -5.65 9.86
N SER A 176 -10.58 -4.41 9.65
CA SER A 176 -11.40 -3.38 9.03
C SER A 176 -11.07 -3.25 7.55
N VAL A 177 -12.08 -3.52 6.71
CA VAL A 177 -12.07 -3.20 5.28
C VAL A 177 -12.52 -1.77 5.12
N LEU A 178 -11.69 -0.95 4.49
CA LEU A 178 -11.94 0.46 4.25
C LEU A 178 -12.04 0.69 2.74
N VAL A 179 -13.07 1.39 2.27
CA VAL A 179 -13.19 1.79 0.87
C VAL A 179 -13.15 3.30 0.78
N GLY A 180 -12.27 3.81 -0.07
CA GLY A 180 -12.05 5.23 -0.24
C GLY A 180 -11.77 5.64 -1.68
N ALA A 181 -11.88 6.94 -1.92
CA ALA A 181 -11.44 7.56 -3.17
C ALA A 181 -9.94 7.92 -3.14
N SER A 182 -9.34 7.98 -1.95
CA SER A 182 -7.89 8.11 -1.74
C SER A 182 -7.50 7.54 -0.37
N SER A 183 -6.20 7.48 -0.06
CA SER A 183 -5.74 6.99 1.25
C SER A 183 -6.23 7.86 2.43
N VAL A 184 -6.66 9.11 2.19
CA VAL A 184 -7.18 9.99 3.25
C VAL A 184 -8.69 10.26 3.13
N ASP A 185 -9.32 9.84 2.02
CA ASP A 185 -10.76 9.98 1.76
C ASP A 185 -11.40 8.59 1.84
N ILE A 186 -11.52 8.09 3.08
CA ILE A 186 -12.21 6.83 3.38
C ILE A 186 -13.68 7.12 3.58
N ARG A 187 -14.53 6.42 2.84
CA ARG A 187 -15.98 6.69 2.76
C ARG A 187 -16.82 5.55 3.33
N LEU A 188 -16.35 4.31 3.22
CA LEU A 188 -17.03 3.14 3.75
C LEU A 188 -16.07 2.33 4.62
N THR A 189 -16.61 1.68 5.64
CA THR A 189 -15.88 0.82 6.56
C THR A 189 -16.72 -0.39 6.91
N LYS A 190 -16.11 -1.57 6.92
CA LYS A 190 -16.75 -2.83 7.29
C LYS A 190 -15.78 -3.72 8.05
N GLU A 191 -16.20 -4.22 9.20
CA GLU A 191 -15.43 -5.23 9.94
C GLU A 191 -15.68 -6.63 9.37
N VAL A 192 -14.61 -7.42 9.29
CA VAL A 192 -14.60 -8.84 8.98
C VAL A 192 -13.73 -9.58 10.00
N GLU A 193 -13.97 -10.87 10.20
CA GLU A 193 -13.26 -11.67 11.19
C GLU A 193 -12.66 -12.92 10.54
N LEU A 194 -11.37 -13.14 10.78
CA LEU A 194 -10.68 -14.37 10.44
C LEU A 194 -10.71 -15.28 11.66
N ALA A 195 -11.40 -16.42 11.53
CA ALA A 195 -11.63 -17.32 12.66
C ALA A 195 -10.38 -18.09 13.11
N GLN A 196 -9.45 -18.36 12.20
CA GLN A 196 -8.26 -19.18 12.46
C GLN A 196 -7.05 -18.60 11.75
N GLU A 197 -5.89 -18.72 12.41
CA GLU A 197 -4.62 -18.28 11.86
C GLU A 197 -4.25 -19.08 10.61
N ILE A 198 -3.66 -18.39 9.63
CA ILE A 198 -3.16 -19.00 8.39
C ILE A 198 -1.68 -18.67 8.28
N ALA A 199 -0.83 -19.70 8.21
CA ALA A 199 0.60 -19.56 8.00
C ALA A 199 1.04 -20.34 6.75
N TRP A 200 1.92 -19.75 5.94
CA TRP A 200 2.44 -20.40 4.73
C TRP A 200 3.80 -19.88 4.29
N THR A 201 4.49 -20.67 3.47
CA THR A 201 5.75 -20.30 2.82
C THR A 201 5.61 -20.48 1.31
N GLY A 202 6.17 -19.56 0.52
CA GLY A 202 6.08 -19.61 -0.95
C GLY A 202 4.83 -18.92 -1.51
N LEU A 203 4.45 -19.29 -2.74
CA LEU A 203 3.25 -18.82 -3.46
C LEU A 203 2.03 -19.70 -3.11
#